data_AF-A0A0Q9XB44-F1
#
_entry.id   AF-A0A0Q9XB44-F1
#
_cell.length_a   1.000
_cell.length_b   1.000
_cell.length_c   1.000
_cell.angle_alpha   90.00
_cell.angle_beta   90.00
_cell.angle_gamma   90.00
#
_symmetry.space_group_name_H-M   'P 1'
#
loop_
_entity.id
_entity.type
_entity.pdbx_description
1 polymer ?
#
loop_
_entity_poly.entity_id
_entity_poly.type
_entity_poly.pdbx_seq_one_letter_code
_entity_poly.pdbx_strand_id
1 'polypeptide(L)'
;MILLIVHIFCLGYQMEQVEERGIGTLVKENSQLKATRNTAIRCLKCDKVFIFPGDKDDCLAHLYLEHRLVIADVEDIALLEDYLQYWQKEFQTHEFEQYCTTMFLDQLPDGSYSKNEKYYLLCDILPQDFELRKQLQDQRLAAALEQHQFELTDRSFSKECLFCRTVIKGLRADYLEHLFDKHFLLVGKPENLVYVDELLDQLEDNLNKLLCLYCEKIFKAHAEGAYAQKGPQADKSQSA
;
A
#
# COMPACT_ATOMS: atom_id res chain seq x y z
N MET A 1 -13.59 -9.67 8.87
CA MET A 1 -14.32 -9.44 10.14
C MET A 1 -13.51 -8.64 11.15
N ILE A 2 -12.19 -8.86 11.26
CA ILE A 2 -11.29 -8.06 12.14
C ILE A 2 -11.24 -6.58 11.71
N LEU A 3 -11.14 -6.29 10.40
CA LEU A 3 -11.24 -4.93 9.85
C LEU A 3 -12.56 -4.19 10.17
N LEU A 4 -13.65 -4.92 10.38
CA LEU A 4 -14.95 -4.31 10.72
C LEU A 4 -15.00 -3.87 12.19
N ILE A 5 -14.31 -4.57 13.09
CA ILE A 5 -14.29 -4.22 14.52
C ILE A 5 -13.47 -2.94 14.72
N VAL A 6 -12.32 -2.78 14.05
CA VAL A 6 -11.49 -1.57 14.16
C VAL A 6 -12.21 -0.33 13.60
N HIS A 7 -12.90 -0.47 12.46
CA HIS A 7 -13.70 0.63 11.88
C HIS A 7 -14.92 1.01 12.73
N ILE A 8 -15.56 0.04 13.41
CA ILE A 8 -16.71 0.30 14.30
C ILE A 8 -16.27 1.08 15.55
N PHE A 9 -15.06 0.87 16.08
CA PHE A 9 -14.59 1.57 17.27
C PHE A 9 -14.23 3.05 17.03
N CYS A 10 -13.72 3.42 15.86
CA CYS A 10 -13.48 4.84 15.52
C CYS A 10 -14.78 5.61 15.25
N LEU A 11 -15.81 4.96 14.67
CA LEU A 11 -17.08 5.62 14.35
C LEU A 11 -17.99 5.85 15.57
N GLY A 12 -17.77 5.14 16.68
CA GLY A 12 -18.65 5.18 17.85
C GLY A 12 -18.45 6.38 18.80
N TYR A 13 -17.39 7.19 18.63
CA TYR A 13 -17.03 8.26 19.57
C TYR A 13 -17.10 9.69 18.98
N GLN A 14 -17.69 9.89 17.79
CA GLN A 14 -17.89 11.23 17.22
C GLN A 14 -19.37 11.56 17.00
N MET A 15 -19.94 12.27 17.96
CA MET A 15 -21.02 13.24 17.76
C MET A 15 -20.54 14.48 18.56
N GLU A 16 -20.17 15.60 17.94
CA GLU A 16 -21.12 16.56 17.37
C GLU A 16 -20.41 17.63 16.49
N GLN A 17 -21.16 18.08 15.49
CA GLN A 17 -21.03 19.26 14.63
C GLN A 17 -20.34 19.10 13.25
N VAL A 18 -21.15 19.43 12.26
CA VAL A 18 -21.06 19.27 10.80
C VAL A 18 -20.72 20.64 10.18
N GLU A 19 -19.87 20.68 9.15
CA GLU A 19 -20.21 21.35 7.89
C GLU A 19 -19.27 20.97 6.72
N GLU A 20 -19.84 21.04 5.53
CA GLU A 20 -19.56 20.30 4.30
C GLU A 20 -18.27 20.68 3.55
N ARG A 21 -17.72 19.72 2.78
CA ARG A 21 -17.26 19.90 1.38
C ARG A 21 -16.80 18.57 0.75
N GLY A 22 -17.36 18.26 -0.43
CA GLY A 22 -16.56 17.83 -1.58
C GLY A 22 -16.39 16.33 -1.85
N ILE A 23 -17.29 15.81 -2.70
CA ILE A 23 -17.07 14.89 -3.85
C ILE A 23 -15.67 14.22 -3.94
N GLY A 24 -15.64 12.89 -3.92
CA GLY A 24 -14.48 12.10 -4.37
C GLY A 24 -14.63 10.61 -4.13
N THR A 25 -14.90 9.85 -5.19
CA THR A 25 -15.10 8.40 -5.22
C THR A 25 -13.86 7.62 -4.74
N LEU A 26 -14.15 6.54 -4.01
CA LEU A 26 -13.26 5.49 -3.52
C LEU A 26 -12.15 5.09 -4.51
N VAL A 27 -10.91 5.45 -4.20
CA VAL A 27 -9.74 4.71 -4.66
C VAL A 27 -9.38 3.76 -3.53
N LYS A 28 -9.59 2.46 -3.74
CA LYS A 28 -8.92 1.44 -2.92
C LYS A 28 -7.46 1.50 -3.32
N GLU A 29 -6.67 2.29 -2.61
CA GLU A 29 -5.22 2.32 -2.81
C GLU A 29 -4.65 0.98 -2.34
N ASN A 30 -4.43 0.09 -3.30
CA ASN A 30 -3.57 -1.06 -3.10
C ASN A 30 -2.14 -0.62 -3.44
N SER A 31 -1.55 0.20 -2.57
CA SER A 31 -0.16 0.67 -2.66
C SER A 31 0.81 -0.41 -2.17
N GLN A 32 0.68 -1.63 -2.70
CA GLN A 32 1.68 -2.67 -2.50
C GLN A 32 2.84 -2.47 -3.48
N LEU A 33 3.77 -1.60 -3.10
CA LEU A 33 5.15 -1.69 -3.58
C LEU A 33 5.67 -3.10 -3.22
N LYS A 34 5.79 -4.00 -4.20
CA LYS A 34 6.54 -5.28 -4.06
C LYS A 34 8.02 -5.00 -4.33
N ALA A 35 8.99 -5.66 -3.70
CA ALA A 35 8.96 -6.68 -2.66
C ALA A 35 9.86 -6.21 -1.52
N THR A 36 9.29 -5.99 -0.33
CA THR A 36 10.13 -5.94 0.88
C THR A 36 10.77 -7.32 1.03
N ARG A 37 12.02 -7.35 1.47
CA ARG A 37 12.70 -8.60 1.82
C ARG A 37 11.76 -9.36 2.77
N ASN A 38 11.63 -10.67 2.62
CA ASN A 38 10.88 -11.48 3.59
C ASN A 38 11.53 -11.30 4.98
N THR A 39 11.02 -10.36 5.77
CA THR A 39 11.60 -9.98 7.05
C THR A 39 10.93 -10.76 8.14
N ALA A 40 11.73 -11.47 8.94
CA ALA A 40 11.25 -12.17 10.11
C ALA A 40 11.05 -11.17 11.26
N ILE A 41 9.80 -10.95 11.65
CA ILE A 41 9.42 -10.05 12.75
C ILE A 41 8.85 -10.89 13.89
N ARG A 42 9.36 -10.68 15.10
CA ARG A 42 8.82 -11.32 16.31
C ARG A 42 7.60 -10.58 16.82
N CYS A 43 6.67 -11.30 17.44
CA CYS A 43 5.59 -10.70 18.21
C CYS A 43 6.15 -9.73 19.27
N LEU A 44 5.37 -8.68 19.56
CA LEU A 44 5.73 -7.64 20.53
C LEU A 44 5.84 -8.15 21.98
N LYS A 45 5.23 -9.30 22.32
CA LYS A 45 5.24 -9.86 23.69
C LYS A 45 5.59 -11.35 23.80
N CYS A 46 5.59 -12.12 22.71
CA CYS A 46 5.93 -13.55 22.77
C CYS A 46 6.91 -13.96 21.66
N ASP A 47 7.29 -15.24 21.65
CA ASP A 47 8.31 -15.78 20.76
C ASP A 47 7.83 -16.11 19.34
N LYS A 48 6.55 -15.87 19.01
CA LYS A 48 6.05 -16.11 17.66
C LYS A 48 6.73 -15.20 16.65
N VAL A 49 6.97 -15.73 15.45
CA VAL A 49 7.63 -15.04 14.34
C VAL A 49 6.72 -15.05 13.13
N PHE A 50 6.66 -13.92 12.44
CA PHE A 50 5.87 -13.66 11.24
C PHE A 50 6.79 -13.17 10.12
N ILE A 51 6.46 -13.53 8.88
CA ILE A 51 7.22 -13.14 7.68
C ILE A 51 6.49 -12.00 6.99
N PHE A 52 7.03 -10.79 7.09
CA PHE A 52 6.47 -9.62 6.44
C PHE A 52 6.93 -9.51 4.97
N PRO A 53 6.07 -8.99 4.08
CA PRO A 53 4.75 -8.40 4.35
C PRO A 53 3.61 -9.44 4.32
N GLY A 54 3.89 -10.70 3.99
CA GLY A 54 2.89 -11.76 3.76
C GLY A 54 2.01 -12.08 4.97
N ASP A 55 2.61 -12.09 6.16
CA ASP A 55 1.94 -12.48 7.41
C ASP A 55 1.41 -11.25 8.19
N LYS A 56 1.24 -10.09 7.56
CA LYS A 56 0.76 -8.86 8.22
C LYS A 56 -0.54 -9.11 8.99
N ASP A 57 -1.56 -9.65 8.31
CA ASP A 57 -2.88 -9.86 8.91
C ASP A 57 -2.84 -10.92 10.02
N ASP A 58 -2.04 -11.97 9.84
CA ASP A 58 -1.86 -13.03 10.84
C ASP A 58 -1.15 -12.50 12.10
N CYS A 59 -0.16 -11.62 11.93
CA CYS A 59 0.50 -10.94 13.03
C CYS A 59 -0.47 -10.06 13.81
N LEU A 60 -1.26 -9.22 13.13
CA LEU A 60 -2.25 -8.34 13.76
C LEU A 60 -3.36 -9.14 14.47
N ALA A 61 -3.83 -10.22 13.86
CA ALA A 61 -4.79 -11.13 14.47
C ALA A 61 -4.21 -11.79 15.73
N HIS A 62 -2.95 -12.23 15.70
CA HIS A 62 -2.27 -12.79 16.86
C HIS A 62 -2.16 -11.79 18.02
N LEU A 63 -1.76 -10.54 17.75
CA LEU A 63 -1.68 -9.49 18.77
C LEU A 63 -3.05 -9.26 19.44
N TYR A 64 -4.12 -9.25 18.65
CA TYR A 64 -5.48 -9.09 19.16
C TYR A 64 -5.95 -10.30 19.98
N LEU A 65 -5.79 -11.52 19.44
CA LEU A 65 -6.29 -12.75 20.03
C LEU A 65 -5.53 -13.18 21.30
N GLU A 66 -4.20 -13.12 21.27
CA GLU A 66 -3.35 -13.65 22.35
C GLU A 66 -2.89 -12.59 23.35
N HIS A 67 -2.77 -11.33 22.90
CA HIS A 67 -2.21 -10.25 23.71
C HIS A 67 -3.20 -9.12 24.00
N ARG A 68 -4.42 -9.19 23.47
CA ARG A 68 -5.45 -8.14 23.60
C ARG A 68 -4.94 -6.77 23.13
N LEU A 69 -3.96 -6.76 22.24
CA LEU A 69 -3.32 -5.56 21.73
C LEU A 69 -3.87 -5.23 20.34
N VAL A 70 -4.27 -3.98 20.17
CA VAL A 70 -4.74 -3.42 18.90
C VAL A 70 -3.84 -2.25 18.54
N ILE A 71 -3.38 -2.21 17.29
CA ILE A 71 -2.67 -1.06 16.74
C ILE A 71 -3.69 -0.27 15.92
N ALA A 72 -3.87 1.01 16.25
CA ALA A 72 -4.78 1.90 15.52
C ALA A 72 -4.21 2.25 14.14
N ASP A 73 -5.10 2.39 13.15
CA ASP A 73 -4.81 2.95 11.82
C ASP A 73 -3.52 2.39 11.22
N VAL A 74 -3.41 1.06 11.19
CA VAL A 74 -2.19 0.35 10.76
C VAL A 74 -1.81 0.67 9.32
N GLU A 75 -2.80 0.99 8.48
CA GLU A 75 -2.58 1.37 7.08
C GLU A 75 -1.85 2.72 6.95
N ASP A 76 -1.94 3.59 7.96
CA ASP A 76 -1.26 4.90 7.96
C ASP A 76 0.19 4.82 8.46
N ILE A 77 0.66 3.62 8.85
CA ILE A 77 2.03 3.41 9.31
C ILE A 77 2.94 3.18 8.09
N ALA A 78 3.74 4.19 7.75
CA ALA A 78 4.60 4.21 6.57
C ALA A 78 5.54 3.00 6.42
N LEU A 79 6.18 2.57 7.52
CA LEU A 79 7.17 1.49 7.58
C LEU A 79 6.79 0.53 8.72
N LEU A 80 5.76 -0.28 8.50
CA LEU A 80 5.21 -1.17 9.52
C LEU A 80 6.23 -2.15 10.11
N GLU A 81 7.16 -2.65 9.30
CA GLU A 81 8.20 -3.58 9.76
C GLU A 81 9.11 -2.94 10.83
N ASP A 82 9.56 -1.72 10.57
CA ASP A 82 10.40 -0.94 11.48
C ASP A 82 9.62 -0.51 12.73
N TYR A 83 8.35 -0.14 12.55
CA TYR A 83 7.42 0.17 13.63
C TYR A 83 7.28 -0.99 14.63
N LEU A 84 7.03 -2.20 14.11
CA LEU A 84 6.89 -3.40 14.95
C LEU A 84 8.21 -3.74 15.64
N GLN A 85 9.36 -3.64 14.96
CA GLN A 85 10.66 -3.90 15.57
C GLN A 85 11.01 -2.89 16.68
N TYR A 86 10.62 -1.63 16.53
CA TYR A 86 10.78 -0.62 17.57
C TYR A 86 9.98 -1.03 18.82
N TRP A 87 8.68 -1.26 18.67
CA TRP A 87 7.81 -1.62 19.79
C TRP A 87 8.18 -2.97 20.41
N GLN A 88 8.69 -3.91 19.62
CA GLN A 88 9.19 -5.19 20.11
C GLN A 88 10.37 -4.99 21.08
N LYS A 89 11.22 -3.98 20.88
CA LYS A 89 12.32 -3.66 21.80
C LYS A 89 11.78 -2.96 23.05
N GLU A 90 10.89 -1.99 22.89
CA GLU A 90 10.32 -1.25 24.02
C GLU A 90 9.52 -2.16 24.98
N PHE A 91 8.74 -3.10 24.44
CA PHE A 91 7.92 -4.00 25.24
C PHE A 91 8.66 -5.19 25.88
N GLN A 92 9.96 -5.34 25.62
CA GLN A 92 10.82 -6.27 26.38
C GLN A 92 11.07 -5.76 27.80
N THR A 93 11.15 -4.44 27.97
CA THR A 93 11.45 -3.78 29.24
C THR A 93 10.23 -3.15 29.89
N HIS A 94 9.18 -2.86 29.12
CA HIS A 94 8.01 -2.13 29.57
C HIS A 94 6.71 -2.89 29.34
N GLU A 95 5.72 -2.63 30.19
CA GLU A 95 4.36 -3.18 30.04
C GLU A 95 3.48 -2.29 29.17
N PHE A 96 2.42 -2.88 28.61
CA PHE A 96 1.52 -2.16 27.69
C PHE A 96 0.86 -0.95 28.35
N GLU A 97 0.56 -1.00 29.65
CA GLU A 97 -0.05 0.12 30.38
C GLU A 97 0.75 1.43 30.32
N GLN A 98 2.04 1.35 30.04
CA GLN A 98 2.91 2.53 29.96
C GLN A 98 2.78 3.26 28.63
N TYR A 99 2.46 2.52 27.55
CA TYR A 99 2.50 3.02 26.17
C TYR A 99 1.24 2.69 25.37
N CYS A 100 0.19 2.20 26.01
CA CYS A 100 -1.07 1.89 25.37
C CYS A 100 -2.23 2.43 26.22
N THR A 101 -3.25 2.93 25.53
CA THR A 101 -4.52 3.29 26.15
C THR A 101 -5.25 2.00 26.54
N THR A 102 -5.64 1.88 27.81
CA THR A 102 -6.43 0.74 28.26
C THR A 102 -7.91 0.92 27.90
N MET A 103 -8.49 -0.08 27.26
CA MET A 103 -9.92 -0.15 26.94
C MET A 103 -10.55 -1.33 27.66
N PHE A 104 -11.82 -1.20 28.05
CA PHE A 104 -12.59 -2.29 28.66
C PHE A 104 -13.75 -2.67 27.76
N LEU A 105 -13.81 -3.93 27.36
CA LEU A 105 -14.84 -4.48 26.49
C LEU A 105 -15.60 -5.59 27.20
N ASP A 106 -16.89 -5.73 26.91
CA ASP A 106 -17.72 -6.81 27.48
C ASP A 106 -17.67 -8.10 26.65
N GLN A 107 -16.59 -8.31 25.90
CA GLN A 107 -16.42 -9.44 24.99
C GLN A 107 -14.96 -9.91 24.92
N LEU A 108 -14.79 -11.23 24.80
CA LEU A 108 -13.53 -11.86 24.40
C LEU A 108 -13.39 -11.79 22.86
N PRO A 109 -12.18 -12.00 22.31
CA PRO A 109 -11.97 -11.95 20.86
C PRO A 109 -12.68 -13.04 20.06
N ASP A 110 -13.13 -14.12 20.71
CA ASP A 110 -13.96 -15.16 20.10
C ASP A 110 -15.45 -14.74 20.01
N GLY A 111 -15.79 -13.55 20.50
CA GLY A 111 -17.15 -13.02 20.53
C GLY A 111 -17.98 -13.49 21.72
N SER A 112 -17.40 -14.30 22.63
CA SER A 112 -18.09 -14.69 23.85
C SER A 112 -18.14 -13.53 24.84
N TYR A 113 -19.22 -13.49 25.63
CA TYR A 113 -19.42 -12.43 26.62
C TYR A 113 -18.45 -12.61 27.79
N SER A 114 -17.65 -11.58 28.06
CA SER A 114 -16.82 -11.48 29.26
C SER A 114 -16.83 -10.04 29.74
N LYS A 115 -17.29 -9.82 30.96
CA LYS A 115 -17.47 -8.47 31.48
C LYS A 115 -16.13 -7.81 31.80
N ASN A 116 -15.95 -6.57 31.37
CA ASN A 116 -14.76 -5.75 31.65
C ASN A 116 -13.42 -6.41 31.23
N GLU A 117 -13.40 -7.08 30.08
CA GLU A 117 -12.16 -7.61 29.50
C GLU A 117 -11.23 -6.45 29.11
N LYS A 118 -9.96 -6.55 29.51
CA LYS A 118 -8.96 -5.51 29.30
C LYS A 118 -8.29 -5.65 27.93
N TYR A 119 -8.29 -4.57 27.16
CA TYR A 119 -7.58 -4.43 25.89
C TYR A 119 -6.62 -3.24 25.93
N TYR A 120 -5.59 -3.32 25.10
CA TYR A 120 -4.56 -2.29 24.96
C TYR A 120 -4.61 -1.73 23.54
N LEU A 121 -4.73 -0.42 23.43
CA LEU A 121 -4.73 0.30 22.16
C LEU A 121 -3.43 1.10 22.03
N LEU A 122 -2.63 0.76 21.02
CA LEU A 122 -1.45 1.49 20.62
C LEU A 122 -1.83 2.46 19.49
N CYS A 123 -1.72 3.76 19.75
CA CYS A 123 -2.21 4.80 18.86
C CYS A 123 -1.40 6.10 19.00
N ASP A 124 -1.52 6.94 17.98
CA ASP A 124 -0.82 8.22 17.81
C ASP A 124 -1.31 9.35 18.75
N ILE A 125 -2.32 9.10 19.57
CA ILE A 125 -2.68 10.01 20.67
C ILE A 125 -1.55 10.05 21.71
N LEU A 126 -0.76 8.97 21.82
CA LEU A 126 0.37 8.88 22.74
C LEU A 126 1.62 9.49 22.12
N PRO A 127 2.36 10.38 22.83
CA PRO A 127 3.47 11.13 22.26
C PRO A 127 4.55 10.25 21.59
N GLN A 128 4.90 9.13 22.20
CA GLN A 128 5.95 8.25 21.68
C GLN A 128 5.53 7.52 20.40
N ASP A 129 4.28 7.07 20.31
CA ASP A 129 3.76 6.43 19.09
C ASP A 129 3.61 7.45 17.96
N PHE A 130 3.13 8.66 18.28
CA PHE A 130 3.06 9.77 17.34
C PHE A 130 4.43 10.11 16.75
N GLU A 131 5.43 10.31 17.62
CA GLU A 131 6.78 10.66 17.21
C GLU A 131 7.40 9.57 16.33
N LEU A 132 7.21 8.29 16.71
CA LEU A 132 7.69 7.17 15.91
C LEU A 132 7.03 7.13 14.53
N ARG A 133 5.69 7.20 14.45
CA ARG A 133 4.96 7.20 13.17
C ARG A 133 5.43 8.34 12.27
N LYS A 134 5.59 9.53 12.85
CA LYS A 134 6.10 10.70 12.14
C LYS A 134 7.53 10.48 11.63
N GLN A 135 8.43 9.95 12.46
CA GLN A 135 9.81 9.64 12.06
C GLN A 135 9.85 8.66 10.90
N LEU A 136 9.05 7.59 10.94
CA LEU A 136 8.97 6.60 9.87
C LEU A 136 8.37 7.17 8.59
N GLN A 137 7.38 8.06 8.71
CA GLN A 137 6.82 8.81 7.58
C GLN A 137 7.89 9.70 6.93
N ASP A 138 8.62 10.48 7.72
CA ASP A 138 9.69 11.35 7.26
C ASP A 138 10.82 10.54 6.60
N GLN A 139 11.16 9.38 7.16
CA GLN A 139 12.15 8.46 6.57
C GLN A 139 11.70 7.92 5.21
N ARG A 140 10.46 7.44 5.08
CA ARG A 140 9.92 6.96 3.80
C ARG A 140 9.87 8.08 2.77
N LEU A 141 9.48 9.29 3.18
CA LEU A 141 9.46 10.47 2.30
C LEU A 141 10.86 10.84 1.82
N ALA A 142 11.85 10.88 2.72
CA ALA A 142 13.23 11.18 2.37
C ALA A 142 13.79 10.17 1.36
N ALA A 143 13.55 8.88 1.57
CA ALA A 143 13.96 7.81 0.64
C ALA A 143 13.30 7.97 -0.73
N ALA A 144 12.00 8.30 -0.78
CA ALA A 144 11.31 8.54 -2.04
C ALA A 144 11.86 9.77 -2.78
N LEU A 145 12.21 10.86 -2.07
CA LEU A 145 12.80 12.04 -2.69
C LEU A 145 14.21 11.77 -3.24
N GLU A 146 15.02 11.00 -2.52
CA GLU A 146 16.34 10.56 -3.00
C GLU A 146 16.21 9.70 -4.25
N GLN A 147 15.31 8.71 -4.24
CA GLN A 147 15.04 7.86 -5.39
C GLN A 147 14.54 8.69 -6.59
N HIS A 148 13.62 9.63 -6.36
CA HIS A 148 13.11 10.51 -7.40
C HIS A 148 14.23 11.34 -8.05
N GLN A 149 15.12 11.92 -7.25
CA GLN A 149 16.26 12.68 -7.76
C GLN A 149 17.24 11.80 -8.55
N PHE A 150 17.48 10.58 -8.06
CA PHE A 150 18.28 9.60 -8.76
C PHE A 150 17.68 9.26 -10.12
N GLU A 151 16.39 8.92 -10.20
CA GLU A 151 15.71 8.53 -11.43
C GLU A 151 15.70 9.63 -12.50
N LEU A 152 15.62 10.90 -12.09
CA LEU A 152 15.68 12.05 -12.99
C LEU A 152 17.07 12.31 -13.59
N THR A 153 18.14 11.87 -12.90
CA THR A 153 19.52 12.21 -13.27
C THR A 153 20.33 11.02 -13.78
N ASP A 154 19.91 9.80 -13.46
CA ASP A 154 20.56 8.57 -13.85
C ASP A 154 20.48 8.36 -15.36
N ARG A 155 21.66 8.25 -16.00
CA ARG A 155 21.82 8.01 -17.44
C ARG A 155 22.18 6.56 -17.77
N SER A 156 22.25 5.70 -16.76
CA SER A 156 22.62 4.29 -16.93
C SER A 156 21.43 3.38 -17.25
N PHE A 157 20.21 3.93 -17.21
CA PHE A 157 18.98 3.20 -17.49
C PHE A 157 19.00 2.57 -18.89
N SER A 158 18.56 1.32 -18.97
CA SER A 158 18.43 0.55 -20.22
C SER A 158 17.34 -0.51 -20.07
N LYS A 159 16.23 -0.38 -20.81
CA LYS A 159 15.12 -1.36 -20.80
C LYS A 159 14.53 -1.51 -22.21
N GLU A 160 14.07 -2.72 -22.55
CA GLU A 160 13.30 -2.97 -23.77
C GLU A 160 11.86 -2.46 -23.60
N CYS A 161 11.29 -1.87 -24.65
CA CYS A 161 9.93 -1.34 -24.61
C CYS A 161 8.89 -2.45 -24.39
N LEU A 162 7.87 -2.17 -23.58
CA LEU A 162 6.76 -3.09 -23.28
C LEU A 162 5.97 -3.56 -24.52
N PHE A 163 6.00 -2.80 -25.62
CA PHE A 163 5.16 -3.03 -26.80
C PHE A 163 5.95 -3.27 -28.09
N CYS A 164 7.25 -2.99 -28.11
CA CYS A 164 8.08 -3.17 -29.30
C CYS A 164 9.52 -3.55 -28.93
N ARG A 165 10.32 -3.95 -29.92
CA ARG A 165 11.70 -4.43 -29.70
C ARG A 165 12.73 -3.31 -29.58
N THR A 166 12.29 -2.08 -29.32
CA THR A 166 13.20 -0.94 -29.17
C THR A 166 13.80 -0.97 -27.78
N VAL A 167 15.12 -0.93 -27.69
CA VAL A 167 15.83 -0.75 -26.41
C VAL A 167 16.09 0.73 -26.21
N ILE A 168 15.53 1.30 -25.15
CA ILE A 168 15.74 2.70 -24.78
C ILE A 168 16.86 2.73 -23.74
N LYS A 169 17.80 3.66 -23.93
CA LYS A 169 18.97 3.86 -23.07
C LYS A 169 19.10 5.34 -22.74
N GLY A 170 19.61 5.66 -21.55
CA GLY A 170 19.79 7.05 -21.12
C GLY A 170 18.93 7.35 -19.91
N LEU A 171 17.97 8.27 -20.05
CA LEU A 171 17.07 8.65 -18.97
C LEU A 171 15.79 7.80 -18.99
N ARG A 172 15.17 7.64 -17.82
CA ARG A 172 13.81 7.07 -17.72
C ARG A 172 12.77 7.93 -18.43
N ALA A 173 13.00 9.25 -18.49
CA ALA A 173 12.19 10.19 -19.26
C ALA A 173 12.10 9.80 -20.75
N ASP A 174 13.22 9.39 -21.35
CA ASP A 174 13.27 8.97 -22.76
C ASP A 174 12.40 7.71 -23.00
N TYR A 175 12.34 6.81 -22.01
CA TYR A 175 11.50 5.62 -22.06
C TYR A 175 10.02 5.98 -22.00
N LEU A 176 9.64 6.86 -21.07
CA LEU A 176 8.26 7.33 -20.92
C LEU A 176 7.80 8.13 -22.16
N GLU A 177 8.67 8.95 -22.74
CA GLU A 177 8.42 9.66 -23.99
C GLU A 177 8.22 8.67 -25.15
N HIS A 178 9.06 7.63 -25.25
CA HIS A 178 8.89 6.59 -26.26
C HIS A 178 7.52 5.87 -26.16
N LEU A 179 7.08 5.54 -24.94
CA LEU A 179 5.76 4.95 -24.71
C LEU A 179 4.63 5.85 -25.22
N PHE A 180 4.74 7.16 -24.98
CA PHE A 180 3.78 8.13 -25.46
C PHE A 180 3.82 8.28 -26.99
N ASP A 181 5.00 8.51 -27.57
CA ASP A 181 5.14 8.82 -28.99
C ASP A 181 4.85 7.64 -29.92
N LYS A 182 5.20 6.42 -29.52
CA LYS A 182 5.05 5.22 -30.36
C LYS A 182 3.81 4.40 -30.03
N HIS A 183 3.37 4.43 -28.79
CA HIS A 183 2.30 3.57 -28.29
C HIS A 183 1.11 4.34 -27.71
N PHE A 184 1.17 5.67 -27.66
CA PHE A 184 0.15 6.54 -27.08
C PHE A 184 -0.20 6.17 -25.63
N LEU A 185 0.76 5.58 -24.91
CA LEU A 185 0.61 5.26 -23.49
C LEU A 185 1.23 6.38 -22.66
N LEU A 186 0.38 7.25 -22.13
CA LEU A 186 0.77 8.25 -21.15
C LEU A 186 0.67 7.66 -19.75
N VAL A 187 1.80 7.28 -19.18
CA VAL A 187 1.87 6.76 -17.80
C VAL A 187 1.90 7.92 -16.78
N GLY A 188 2.66 8.98 -17.10
CA GLY A 188 2.80 10.16 -16.25
C GLY A 188 3.98 11.01 -16.72
N LYS A 189 4.14 12.20 -16.12
CA LYS A 189 5.32 13.03 -16.36
C LYS A 189 6.50 12.53 -15.53
N PRO A 190 7.73 12.49 -16.07
CA PRO A 190 8.90 12.06 -15.31
C PRO A 190 9.09 12.85 -14.00
N GLU A 191 8.78 14.14 -13.98
CA GLU A 191 8.90 15.01 -12.77
C GLU A 191 7.91 14.67 -11.65
N ASN A 192 6.88 13.88 -11.95
CA ASN A 192 5.80 13.54 -11.03
C ASN A 192 5.78 12.04 -10.69
N LEU A 193 6.78 11.29 -11.12
CA LEU A 193 6.87 9.84 -10.93
C LEU A 193 8.12 9.50 -10.15
N VAL A 194 7.97 8.68 -9.12
CA VAL A 194 9.04 8.03 -8.37
C VAL A 194 8.83 6.53 -8.44
N TYR A 195 9.90 5.73 -8.31
CA TYR A 195 9.83 4.27 -8.41
C TYR A 195 9.41 3.85 -9.83
N VAL A 196 9.99 4.52 -10.84
CA VAL A 196 9.65 4.31 -12.25
C VAL A 196 10.01 2.89 -12.69
N ASP A 197 11.11 2.33 -12.18
CA ASP A 197 11.50 0.97 -12.53
C ASP A 197 10.47 -0.05 -12.02
N GLU A 198 10.04 0.07 -10.77
CA GLU A 198 8.99 -0.79 -10.21
C GLU A 198 7.67 -0.61 -10.97
N LEU A 199 7.32 0.62 -11.34
CA LEU A 199 6.13 0.90 -12.14
C LEU A 199 6.18 0.20 -13.49
N LEU A 200 7.31 0.28 -14.19
CA LEU A 200 7.49 -0.37 -15.49
C LEU A 200 7.44 -1.90 -15.38
N ASP A 201 8.02 -2.46 -14.33
CA ASP A 201 7.96 -3.89 -14.04
C ASP A 201 6.52 -4.35 -13.74
N GLN A 202 5.75 -3.55 -13.00
CA GLN A 202 4.33 -3.84 -12.76
C GLN A 202 3.49 -3.77 -14.04
N LEU A 203 3.75 -2.80 -14.91
CA LEU A 203 3.09 -2.72 -16.22
C LEU A 203 3.42 -3.93 -17.08
N GLU A 204 4.69 -4.34 -17.10
CA GLU A 204 5.15 -5.54 -17.81
C GLU A 204 4.46 -6.81 -17.28
N ASP A 205 4.41 -6.97 -15.96
CA ASP A 205 3.71 -8.08 -15.29
C ASP A 205 2.23 -8.14 -15.64
N ASN A 206 1.57 -6.98 -15.69
CA ASN A 206 0.16 -6.89 -16.06
C ASN A 206 -0.05 -7.30 -17.52
N LEU A 207 0.79 -6.83 -18.43
CA LEU A 207 0.74 -7.21 -19.84
C LEU A 207 1.01 -8.71 -20.03
N ASN A 208 1.97 -9.28 -19.29
CA ASN A 208 2.28 -10.72 -19.31
C ASN A 208 1.12 -11.58 -18.79
N LYS A 209 0.32 -11.06 -17.85
CA LYS A 209 -0.91 -11.71 -17.36
C LYS A 209 -2.11 -11.47 -18.29
N LEU A 210 -1.91 -10.82 -19.44
CA LEU A 210 -2.99 -10.41 -20.36
C LEU A 210 -4.04 -9.52 -19.68
N LEU A 211 -3.61 -8.71 -18.70
CA LEU A 211 -4.45 -7.74 -18.04
C LEU A 211 -4.52 -6.45 -18.88
N CYS A 212 -5.73 -6.02 -19.23
CA CYS A 212 -5.94 -4.72 -19.86
C CYS A 212 -5.62 -3.60 -18.87
N LEU A 213 -4.66 -2.73 -19.21
CA LEU A 213 -4.30 -1.57 -18.39
C LEU A 213 -5.43 -0.51 -18.26
N TYR A 214 -6.48 -0.59 -19.10
CA TYR A 214 -7.59 0.36 -19.08
C TYR A 214 -8.83 -0.16 -18.34
N CYS A 215 -9.25 -1.39 -18.63
CA CYS A 215 -10.49 -1.95 -18.09
C CYS A 215 -10.28 -3.09 -17.07
N GLU A 216 -9.03 -3.41 -16.74
CA GLU A 216 -8.64 -4.43 -15.75
C GLU A 216 -9.17 -5.84 -16.06
N LYS A 217 -9.60 -6.09 -17.31
CA LYS A 217 -10.03 -7.42 -17.76
C LYS A 217 -8.82 -8.28 -18.13
N ILE A 218 -8.86 -9.54 -17.71
CA ILE A 218 -7.89 -10.57 -18.10
C ILE A 218 -8.39 -11.27 -19.37
N PHE A 219 -7.59 -11.26 -20.42
CA PHE A 219 -7.91 -11.95 -21.68
C PHE A 219 -7.42 -13.41 -21.65
N LYS A 220 -8.17 -14.32 -22.28
CA LYS A 220 -7.85 -15.76 -22.29
C LYS A 220 -6.81 -16.13 -23.34
N ALA A 221 -6.68 -15.31 -24.39
CA ALA A 221 -5.70 -15.47 -25.45
C ALA A 221 -5.25 -14.12 -26.01
N HIS A 222 -3.99 -14.03 -26.46
CA HIS A 222 -3.42 -12.83 -27.10
C HIS A 222 -4.26 -12.30 -28.28
N ALA A 223 -4.96 -13.19 -28.99
CA ALA A 223 -5.80 -12.82 -30.13
C ALA A 223 -6.97 -11.90 -29.70
N GLU A 224 -7.57 -12.10 -28.52
CA GLU A 224 -8.74 -11.35 -28.07
C GLU A 224 -8.39 -9.90 -27.66
N GLY A 225 -7.20 -9.68 -27.10
CA GLY A 225 -6.73 -8.35 -26.70
C GLY A 225 -6.45 -7.41 -27.89
N ALA A 226 -6.05 -7.96 -29.04
CA ALA A 226 -5.77 -7.17 -30.25
C ALA A 226 -7.05 -6.61 -30.91
N TYR A 227 -8.21 -7.24 -30.72
CA TYR A 227 -9.49 -6.75 -31.29
C TYR A 227 -10.09 -5.59 -30.48
N ALA A 228 -9.68 -5.39 -29.23
CA ALA A 228 -10.17 -4.26 -28.41
C ALA A 228 -9.59 -2.90 -28.83
N GLN A 229 -8.51 -2.88 -29.62
CA GLN A 229 -7.91 -1.64 -30.16
C GLN A 229 -8.62 -1.10 -31.42
N LYS A 230 -9.59 -1.84 -31.98
CA LYS A 230 -10.43 -1.32 -33.07
C LYS A 230 -11.67 -0.67 -32.47
N GLY A 231 -11.53 0.59 -32.08
CA GLY A 231 -12.67 1.50 -31.93
C GLY A 231 -13.54 1.50 -33.21
N PRO A 232 -14.80 1.97 -33.13
CA PRO A 232 -15.75 1.81 -34.21
C PRO A 232 -15.19 2.41 -35.50
N GLN A 233 -15.07 1.58 -36.54
CA GLN A 233 -14.84 2.06 -37.89
C GLN A 233 -16.01 2.97 -38.25
N ALA A 234 -15.75 4.28 -38.28
CA ALA A 234 -16.66 5.24 -38.88
C ALA A 234 -16.83 4.84 -40.35
N ASP A 235 -17.96 4.21 -40.63
CA ASP A 235 -18.42 3.86 -41.95
C ASP A 235 -18.51 5.15 -42.77
N LYS A 236 -17.53 5.35 -43.65
CA LYS A 236 -17.66 6.30 -44.76
C LYS A 236 -18.53 5.64 -45.81
N SER A 237 -19.82 5.54 -45.54
CA SER A 237 -20.81 5.24 -46.56
C SER A 237 -20.96 6.47 -47.45
N GLN A 238 -20.30 6.41 -48.61
CA GLN A 238 -20.65 7.17 -49.78
C GLN A 238 -22.02 6.72 -50.29
N SER A 239 -22.94 7.66 -50.47
CA SER A 239 -24.02 7.62 -51.47
C SER A 239 -24.44 9.08 -51.67
N ALA A 240 -23.99 9.70 -52.76
CA ALA A 240 -24.74 9.91 -54.00
C ALA A 240 -25.56 11.21 -53.94
#